data_AF-A0A074JVB4-F1
#
_entry.id   AF-A0A074JVB4-F1
#
_cell.length_a   1.000
_cell.length_b   1.000
_cell.length_c   1.000
_cell.angle_alpha   90.00
_cell.angle_beta   90.00
_cell.angle_gamma   90.00
#
_symmetry.space_group_name_H-M   'P 1'
#
loop_
_entity.id
_entity.type
_entity.pdbx_description
1 polymer ?
#
loop_
_entity_poly.entity_id
_entity_poly.type
_entity_poly.pdbx_seq_one_letter_code
_entity_poly.pdbx_strand_id
1 'polypeptide(L)'
;PKNSDDGHVAGLILADAALAQALGWGHVVPLLAAALKRADLRKQGDDLRLACHRALISSVVEAVRQASDLARRVTHLKAVAPKLRAKGAGDAVEMFLTWDAVAPSALPLPDRAARRLCDRLVDLGAVRELTGRDTFRLYGV
;
A
#
# COMPACT_ATOMS: atom_id res chain seq x y z
N PRO A 1 25.43 6.34 -22.94
CA PRO A 1 23.99 5.99 -23.05
C PRO A 1 23.40 5.66 -21.67
N LYS A 2 22.88 6.67 -20.97
CA LYS A 2 22.25 6.54 -19.64
C LYS A 2 20.81 7.09 -19.61
N ASN A 3 20.25 7.44 -20.77
CA ASN A 3 19.00 8.20 -20.93
C ASN A 3 17.76 7.36 -21.27
N SER A 4 17.86 6.02 -21.36
CA SER A 4 16.74 5.18 -21.82
C SER A 4 15.80 4.71 -20.72
N ASP A 5 16.19 4.76 -19.44
CA ASP A 5 15.34 4.29 -18.34
C ASP A 5 14.32 5.35 -17.86
N ASP A 6 14.68 6.64 -17.88
CA ASP A 6 13.80 7.72 -17.42
C ASP A 6 12.54 7.88 -18.29
N GLY A 7 12.67 7.70 -19.60
CA GLY A 7 11.54 7.78 -20.54
C GLY A 7 10.51 6.67 -20.34
N HIS A 8 10.95 5.48 -19.96
CA HIS A 8 10.05 4.36 -19.68
C HIS A 8 9.26 4.56 -18.38
N VAL A 9 9.90 5.11 -17.34
CA VAL A 9 9.23 5.40 -16.06
C VAL A 9 8.13 6.45 -16.26
N ALA A 10 8.44 7.54 -16.96
CA ALA A 10 7.45 8.56 -17.28
C ALA A 10 6.30 8.00 -18.14
N GLY A 11 6.61 7.16 -19.13
CA GLY A 11 5.61 6.50 -19.97
C GLY A 11 4.67 5.58 -19.19
N LEU A 12 5.18 4.81 -18.23
CA LEU A 12 4.37 3.94 -17.36
C LEU A 12 3.45 4.74 -16.44
N ILE A 13 3.96 5.83 -15.84
CA ILE A 13 3.14 6.73 -15.02
C ILE A 13 2.00 7.32 -15.84
N LEU A 14 2.29 7.79 -17.06
CA LEU A 14 1.27 8.33 -17.97
C LEU A 14 0.27 7.26 -18.40
N ALA A 15 0.71 6.02 -18.62
CA ALA A 15 -0.18 4.92 -18.99
C ALA A 15 -1.15 4.57 -17.84
N ASP A 16 -0.66 4.49 -16.61
CA ASP A 16 -1.52 4.27 -15.43
C ASP A 16 -2.45 5.47 -15.17
N ALA A 17 -1.99 6.71 -15.44
CA ALA A 17 -2.84 7.90 -15.35
C ALA A 17 -3.95 7.92 -16.42
N ALA A 18 -3.63 7.55 -17.66
CA ALA A 18 -4.60 7.42 -18.74
C ALA A 18 -5.63 6.31 -18.44
N LEU A 19 -5.18 5.20 -17.84
CA LEU A 19 -6.06 4.14 -17.37
C LEU A 19 -7.00 4.63 -16.27
N ALA A 20 -6.46 5.33 -15.26
CA ALA A 20 -7.27 5.92 -14.19
C ALA A 20 -8.32 6.89 -14.74
N GLN A 21 -7.94 7.75 -15.70
CA GLN A 21 -8.87 8.67 -16.36
C GLN A 21 -9.96 7.92 -17.13
N ALA A 22 -9.60 6.89 -17.90
CA ALA A 22 -10.56 6.09 -18.66
C ALA A 22 -11.56 5.33 -17.76
N LEU A 23 -11.14 4.97 -16.54
CA LEU A 23 -11.98 4.28 -15.56
C LEU A 23 -12.70 5.23 -14.59
N GLY A 24 -12.50 6.55 -14.73
CA GLY A 24 -13.11 7.56 -13.86
C GLY A 24 -12.57 7.55 -12.43
N TRP A 25 -11.35 7.05 -12.21
CA TRP A 25 -10.74 7.00 -10.89
C TRP A 25 -10.18 8.36 -10.48
N GLY A 26 -10.43 8.76 -9.23
CA GLY A 26 -9.93 10.03 -8.67
C GLY A 26 -8.44 10.01 -8.31
N HIS A 27 -7.77 8.87 -8.45
CA HIS A 27 -6.35 8.68 -8.15
C HIS A 27 -5.74 7.66 -9.10
N VAL A 28 -4.42 7.78 -9.33
CA VAL A 28 -3.66 6.84 -10.15
C VAL A 28 -3.37 5.58 -9.34
N VAL A 29 -3.64 4.40 -9.93
CA VAL A 29 -3.27 3.10 -9.36
C VAL A 29 -2.23 2.47 -10.28
N PRO A 30 -1.01 2.15 -9.79
CA PRO A 30 0.09 1.69 -10.63
C PRO A 30 -0.10 0.21 -11.03
N LEU A 31 -0.95 -0.06 -12.02
CA LEU A 31 -1.25 -1.42 -12.47
C LEU A 31 -0.23 -1.89 -13.52
N LEU A 32 0.04 -1.06 -14.51
CA LEU A 32 1.02 -1.33 -15.56
C LEU A 32 2.44 -1.20 -15.01
N ALA A 33 2.72 -0.13 -14.26
CA ALA A 33 4.05 0.10 -13.69
C ALA A 33 4.48 -1.01 -12.71
N ALA A 34 3.53 -1.64 -12.01
CA ALA A 34 3.83 -2.72 -11.06
C ALA A 34 4.05 -4.09 -11.72
N ALA A 35 3.48 -4.35 -12.89
CA ALA A 35 3.47 -5.69 -13.51
C ALA A 35 4.31 -5.82 -14.78
N LEU A 36 4.59 -4.73 -15.49
CA LEU A 36 5.43 -4.79 -16.70
C LEU A 36 6.90 -4.96 -16.36
N LYS A 37 7.56 -5.93 -17.02
CA LYS A 37 8.99 -6.16 -16.87
C LYS A 37 9.76 -5.30 -17.87
N ARG A 38 11.03 -4.97 -17.57
CA ARG A 38 11.91 -4.26 -18.53
C ARG A 38 11.98 -4.92 -19.92
N ALA A 39 11.87 -6.25 -19.99
CA ALA A 39 11.87 -6.97 -21.25
C ALA A 39 10.59 -6.71 -22.07
N ASP A 40 9.45 -6.51 -21.41
CA ASP A 40 8.19 -6.18 -22.07
C ASP A 40 8.23 -4.78 -22.70
N LEU A 41 8.92 -3.84 -22.05
CA LEU A 41 9.09 -2.46 -22.54
C LEU A 41 9.94 -2.37 -23.83
N ARG A 42 10.67 -3.43 -24.18
CA ARG A 42 11.42 -3.50 -25.44
C ARG A 42 10.55 -4.00 -26.61
N LYS A 43 9.35 -4.50 -26.34
CA LYS A 43 8.40 -4.95 -27.37
C LYS A 43 7.77 -3.75 -28.06
N GLN A 44 7.23 -3.98 -29.25
CA GLN A 44 6.54 -2.96 -30.05
C GLN A 44 5.23 -3.51 -30.62
N GLY A 45 4.36 -2.62 -31.08
CA GLY A 45 3.11 -2.99 -31.74
C GLY A 45 2.25 -3.95 -30.91
N ASP A 46 1.78 -5.02 -31.53
CA ASP A 46 0.86 -5.98 -30.92
C ASP A 46 1.49 -6.81 -29.80
N ASP A 47 2.80 -7.06 -29.87
CA ASP A 47 3.53 -7.76 -28.79
C ASP A 47 3.56 -6.94 -27.50
N LEU A 48 3.72 -5.62 -27.61
CA LEU A 48 3.64 -4.71 -26.47
C LEU A 48 2.22 -4.65 -25.92
N ARG A 49 1.21 -4.54 -26.79
CA ARG A 49 -0.21 -4.54 -26.38
C ARG A 49 -0.57 -5.81 -25.60
N LEU A 50 -0.17 -6.97 -26.11
CA LEU A 50 -0.39 -8.25 -25.43
C LEU A 50 0.32 -8.32 -24.07
N ALA A 51 1.54 -7.77 -23.97
CA ALA A 51 2.25 -7.68 -22.70
C ALA A 51 1.51 -6.79 -21.69
N CYS A 52 1.01 -5.62 -22.12
CA CYS A 52 0.20 -4.73 -21.29
C CYS A 52 -1.09 -5.41 -20.81
N HIS A 53 -1.82 -6.12 -21.68
CA HIS A 53 -3.03 -6.84 -21.28
C HIS A 53 -2.75 -7.92 -20.22
N ARG A 54 -1.68 -8.70 -20.40
CA ARG A 54 -1.27 -9.71 -19.41
C ARG A 54 -0.85 -9.08 -18.08
N ALA A 55 -0.07 -8.00 -18.14
CA ALA A 55 0.34 -7.25 -16.96
C ALA A 55 -0.87 -6.73 -16.19
N LEU A 56 -1.84 -6.11 -16.88
CA LEU A 56 -3.08 -5.62 -16.27
C LEU A 56 -3.89 -6.72 -15.59
N ILE A 57 -4.10 -7.86 -16.25
CA ILE A 57 -4.85 -8.97 -15.66
C ILE A 57 -4.17 -9.45 -14.38
N SER A 58 -2.84 -9.61 -14.40
CA SER A 58 -2.08 -10.04 -13.23
C SER A 58 -2.12 -9.00 -12.10
N SER A 59 -1.93 -7.71 -12.42
CA SER A 59 -1.91 -6.65 -11.42
C SER A 59 -3.28 -6.43 -10.78
N VAL A 60 -4.36 -6.55 -11.55
CA VAL A 60 -5.73 -6.38 -11.03
C VAL A 60 -6.07 -7.48 -10.02
N VAL A 61 -5.70 -8.73 -10.29
CA VAL A 61 -5.93 -9.85 -9.35
C VAL A 61 -5.24 -9.58 -8.01
N GLU A 62 -3.97 -9.15 -8.05
CA GLU A 62 -3.22 -8.82 -6.83
C GLU A 62 -3.76 -7.58 -6.13
N ALA A 63 -4.12 -6.53 -6.87
CA ALA A 63 -4.69 -5.30 -6.33
C ALA A 63 -6.03 -5.57 -5.61
N VAL A 64 -6.92 -6.39 -6.19
CA VAL A 64 -8.19 -6.79 -5.57
C VAL A 64 -7.95 -7.59 -4.30
N ARG A 65 -6.97 -8.50 -4.30
CA ARG A 65 -6.58 -9.26 -3.11
C ARG A 65 -6.06 -8.35 -2.00
N GLN A 66 -5.20 -7.39 -2.34
CA GLN A 66 -4.67 -6.40 -1.40
C GLN A 66 -5.78 -5.49 -0.85
N ALA A 67 -6.67 -4.99 -1.70
CA ALA A 67 -7.80 -4.16 -1.30
C ALA A 67 -8.74 -4.92 -0.34
N SER A 68 -8.99 -6.21 -0.60
CA SER A 68 -9.82 -7.05 0.27
C SER A 68 -9.18 -7.29 1.64
N ASP A 69 -7.87 -7.56 1.69
CA ASP A 69 -7.13 -7.69 2.95
C ASP A 69 -7.14 -6.38 3.73
N LEU A 70 -6.88 -5.25 3.06
CA LEU A 70 -6.92 -3.92 3.66
C LEU A 70 -8.31 -3.59 4.23
N ALA A 71 -9.38 -3.79 3.45
CA ALA A 71 -10.75 -3.55 3.91
C ALA A 71 -11.12 -4.37 5.15
N ARG A 72 -10.72 -5.65 5.18
CA ARG A 72 -10.93 -6.52 6.34
C ARG A 72 -10.19 -6.00 7.57
N ARG A 73 -8.93 -5.62 7.43
CA ARG A 73 -8.10 -5.13 8.53
C ARG A 73 -8.55 -3.76 9.04
N VAL A 74 -8.94 -2.84 8.15
CA VAL A 74 -9.58 -1.56 8.53
C VAL A 74 -10.86 -1.82 9.33
N THR A 75 -11.70 -2.74 8.88
CA THR A 75 -12.92 -3.12 9.59
C THR A 75 -12.60 -3.66 10.99
N HIS A 76 -11.60 -4.53 11.09
CA HIS A 76 -11.16 -5.09 12.35
C HIS A 76 -10.54 -4.04 13.29
N LEU A 77 -9.70 -3.15 12.76
CA LEU A 77 -9.10 -2.04 13.49
C LEU A 77 -10.18 -1.14 14.12
N LYS A 78 -11.20 -0.77 13.33
CA LYS A 78 -12.38 -0.03 13.81
C LYS A 78 -13.14 -0.78 14.89
N ALA A 79 -13.28 -2.10 14.77
CA ALA A 79 -13.97 -2.93 15.77
C ALA A 79 -13.19 -3.09 17.09
N VAL A 80 -11.86 -3.06 17.06
CA VAL A 80 -11.03 -3.13 18.29
C VAL A 80 -10.81 -1.77 18.94
N ALA A 81 -10.92 -0.67 18.19
CA ALA A 81 -10.75 0.70 18.70
C ALA A 81 -11.50 0.99 20.03
N PRO A 82 -12.81 0.68 20.20
CA PRO A 82 -13.51 0.95 21.45
C PRO A 82 -13.02 0.10 22.64
N LYS A 83 -12.24 -0.96 22.40
CA LYS A 83 -11.68 -1.83 23.45
C LYS A 83 -10.35 -1.29 23.99
N LEU A 84 -9.78 -0.27 23.36
CA LEU A 84 -8.52 0.34 23.76
C LEU A 84 -8.76 1.36 24.87
N ARG A 85 -8.37 1.01 26.10
CA ARG A 85 -8.58 1.86 27.30
C ARG A 85 -7.49 2.93 27.51
N ALA A 86 -6.48 2.98 26.65
CA ALA A 86 -5.39 3.94 26.81
C ALA A 86 -5.83 5.34 26.35
N LYS A 87 -5.51 6.36 27.14
CA LYS A 87 -5.68 7.77 26.73
C LYS A 87 -4.88 8.01 25.44
N GLY A 88 -5.50 8.58 24.41
CA GLY A 88 -4.87 8.80 23.08
C GLY A 88 -4.92 7.61 22.13
N ALA A 89 -5.56 6.49 22.51
CA ALA A 89 -5.69 5.34 21.61
C ALA A 89 -6.58 5.62 20.39
N GLY A 90 -7.59 6.47 20.52
CA GLY A 90 -8.42 6.91 19.39
C GLY A 90 -7.59 7.64 18.33
N ASP A 91 -6.82 8.65 18.75
CA ASP A 91 -5.94 9.40 17.85
C ASP A 91 -4.89 8.50 17.18
N ALA A 92 -4.35 7.52 17.92
CA ALA A 92 -3.44 6.53 17.36
C ALA A 92 -4.11 5.63 16.31
N VAL A 93 -5.38 5.22 16.51
CA VAL A 93 -6.16 4.48 15.50
C VAL A 93 -6.39 5.33 14.25
N GLU A 94 -6.74 6.61 14.41
CA GLU A 94 -6.92 7.53 13.28
C GLU A 94 -5.63 7.71 12.47
N MET A 95 -4.46 7.72 13.13
CA MET A 95 -3.18 7.70 12.42
C MET A 95 -3.02 6.45 11.55
N PHE A 96 -3.36 5.26 12.05
CA PHE A 96 -3.31 4.03 11.25
C PHE A 96 -4.34 4.00 10.11
N LEU A 97 -5.45 4.73 10.24
CA LEU A 97 -6.45 4.88 9.17
C LEU A 97 -6.05 5.92 8.11
N THR A 98 -5.08 6.78 8.42
CA THR A 98 -4.66 7.90 7.57
C THR A 98 -3.33 7.63 6.86
N TRP A 99 -2.42 6.89 7.50
CA TRP A 99 -1.06 6.67 7.01
C TRP A 99 -0.78 5.19 6.75
N ASP A 100 -0.16 4.88 5.61
CA ASP A 100 0.19 3.51 5.22
C ASP A 100 1.17 2.84 6.20
N ALA A 101 2.07 3.63 6.79
CA ALA A 101 3.08 3.16 7.72
C ALA A 101 3.32 4.19 8.83
N VAL A 102 3.24 3.73 10.07
CA VAL A 102 3.38 4.55 11.28
C VAL A 102 4.45 3.96 12.19
N ALA A 103 5.41 4.80 12.59
CA ALA A 103 6.36 4.46 13.64
C ALA A 103 5.72 4.66 15.03
N PRO A 104 6.03 3.83 16.04
CA PRO A 104 5.51 4.05 17.39
C PRO A 104 5.81 5.45 17.95
N SER A 105 6.98 6.01 17.64
CA SER A 105 7.39 7.35 18.08
C SER A 105 6.58 8.49 17.47
N ALA A 106 5.80 8.24 16.41
CA ALA A 106 4.92 9.23 15.80
C ALA A 106 3.54 9.26 16.47
N LEU A 107 3.19 8.24 17.27
CA LEU A 107 1.90 8.17 17.94
C LEU A 107 1.82 9.20 19.07
N PRO A 108 0.63 9.77 19.36
CA PRO A 108 0.43 10.75 20.43
C PRO A 108 0.37 10.07 21.81
N LEU A 109 1.36 9.24 22.12
CA LEU A 109 1.46 8.38 23.29
C LEU A 109 2.90 8.38 23.81
N PRO A 110 3.13 8.18 25.12
CA PRO A 110 4.47 7.91 25.62
C PRO A 110 5.10 6.71 24.90
N ASP A 111 6.40 6.80 24.62
CA ASP A 111 7.16 5.86 23.78
C ASP A 111 6.94 4.37 24.13
N ARG A 112 6.85 4.04 25.43
CA ARG A 112 6.57 2.68 25.91
C ARG A 112 5.13 2.25 25.66
N ALA A 113 4.17 3.17 25.83
CA ALA A 113 2.75 2.91 25.58
C ALA A 113 2.48 2.74 24.08
N ALA A 114 3.12 3.55 23.23
CA ALA A 114 3.03 3.44 21.78
C ALA A 114 3.51 2.06 21.27
N ARG A 115 4.70 1.61 21.70
CA ARG A 115 5.22 0.28 21.33
C ARG A 115 4.27 -0.84 21.75
N ARG A 116 3.81 -0.83 23.02
CA ARG A 116 2.85 -1.83 23.54
C ARG A 116 1.51 -1.79 22.81
N LEU A 117 1.06 -0.62 22.37
CA LEU A 117 -0.16 -0.50 21.58
C LEU A 117 0.03 -1.17 20.21
N CYS A 118 1.14 -0.89 19.51
CA CYS A 118 1.46 -1.53 18.23
C CYS A 118 1.54 -3.05 18.36
N ASP A 119 2.29 -3.56 19.34
CA ASP A 119 2.42 -5.00 19.59
C ASP A 119 1.04 -5.64 19.82
N ARG A 120 0.20 -5.00 20.66
CA ARG A 120 -1.16 -5.48 20.92
C ARG A 120 -2.05 -5.46 19.67
N LEU A 121 -1.93 -4.43 18.82
CA LEU A 121 -2.70 -4.37 17.58
C LEU A 121 -2.25 -5.44 16.58
N VAL A 122 -0.96 -5.80 16.57
CA VAL A 122 -0.43 -6.94 15.80
C VAL A 122 -0.98 -8.25 16.34
N ASP A 123 -0.93 -8.48 17.66
CA ASP A 123 -1.47 -9.69 18.30
C ASP A 123 -2.97 -9.86 18.04
N LEU A 124 -3.70 -8.74 17.96
CA LEU A 124 -5.11 -8.74 17.60
C LEU A 124 -5.35 -8.92 16.10
N GLY A 125 -4.32 -8.85 15.25
CA GLY A 125 -4.43 -8.92 13.79
C GLY A 125 -5.01 -7.66 13.13
N ALA A 126 -5.04 -6.53 13.84
CA ALA A 126 -5.58 -5.25 13.37
C ALA A 126 -4.57 -4.45 12.53
N VAL A 127 -3.28 -4.61 12.81
CA VAL A 127 -2.16 -4.04 12.02
C VAL A 127 -1.08 -5.10 11.81
N ARG A 128 -0.08 -4.79 11.00
CA ARG A 128 1.10 -5.61 10.72
C ARG A 128 2.37 -4.82 10.99
N GLU A 129 3.40 -5.54 11.40
CA GLU A 129 4.78 -5.04 11.37
C GLU A 129 5.28 -5.15 9.91
N LEU A 130 5.85 -4.06 9.38
CA LEU A 130 6.15 -3.92 7.94
C LEU A 130 7.64 -4.05 7.61
N THR A 131 8.53 -4.03 8.61
CA THR A 131 9.98 -3.88 8.40
C THR A 131 10.77 -5.17 8.58
N GLY A 132 10.20 -6.19 9.22
CA GLY A 132 10.83 -7.49 9.44
C GLY A 132 12.07 -7.44 10.34
N ARG A 133 12.21 -6.41 11.19
CA ARG A 133 13.39 -6.16 12.03
C ARG A 133 13.01 -5.89 13.49
N ASP A 134 13.98 -6.04 14.38
CA ASP A 134 13.75 -5.89 15.83
C ASP A 134 13.73 -4.44 16.32
N THR A 135 14.30 -3.50 15.56
CA THR A 135 14.37 -2.08 15.92
C THR A 135 13.83 -1.19 14.79
N PHE A 136 13.40 0.04 15.11
CA PHE A 136 12.84 1.00 14.15
C PHE A 136 11.65 0.43 13.34
N ARG A 137 10.78 -0.33 14.00
CA ARG A 137 9.62 -0.98 13.38
C ARG A 137 8.61 0.05 12.87
N LEU A 138 8.06 -0.23 11.68
CA LEU A 138 6.90 0.47 11.14
C LEU A 138 5.70 -0.48 11.17
N TYR A 139 4.55 0.09 11.45
CA TYR A 139 3.29 -0.64 11.53
C TYR A 139 2.28 -0.03 10.56
N GLY A 140 1.47 -0.87 9.94
CA GLY A 140 0.42 -0.42 9.03
C GLY A 140 -0.71 -1.43 8.99
N VAL A 141 -1.83 -1.05 8.39
CA VAL A 141 -2.98 -1.94 8.26
C VAL A 141 -2.65 -3.07 7.29
#